data_AF-A0AAY4AGC1-F1
#
_entry.id   AF-A0AAY4AGC1-F1
#
_cell.length_a   1.000
_cell.length_b   1.000
_cell.length_c   1.000
_cell.angle_alpha   90.00
_cell.angle_beta   90.00
_cell.angle_gamma   90.00
#
_symmetry.space_group_name_H-M   'P 1'
#
loop_
_entity.id
_entity.type
_entity.pdbx_description
1 polymer ?
#
loop_
_entity_poly.entity_id
_entity_poly.type
_entity_poly.pdbx_seq_one_letter_code
_entity_poly.pdbx_strand_id
1 'polypeptide(L)' 'MSRNRRITLVFAGFVTAVAAAFYPIFFHPLTHKEEYKLTQKINRAGIHQEDVQPVGLKVWSDPFKTK' A
#
# COMPACT_ATOMS: atom_id res chain seq x y z
N MET A 1 11.57 19.48 -37.63
CA MET A 1 10.32 19.23 -36.87
C MET A 1 9.99 17.74 -36.63
N SER A 2 10.18 16.82 -37.60
CA SER A 2 9.77 15.40 -37.42
C SER A 2 10.55 14.62 -36.34
N ARG A 3 11.85 14.91 -36.17
CA ARG A 3 12.72 14.25 -35.19
C ARG A 3 12.27 14.50 -33.74
N ASN A 4 11.94 15.75 -33.42
CA ASN A 4 11.46 16.14 -32.10
C ASN A 4 10.10 15.49 -31.81
N ARG A 5 9.20 15.43 -32.81
CA ARG A 5 7.91 14.74 -32.68
C ARG A 5 8.08 13.25 -32.35
N ARG A 6 9.02 12.55 -32.99
CA ARG A 6 9.29 11.13 -32.69
C ARG A 6 9.79 10.94 -31.27
N ILE A 7 10.70 11.80 -30.81
CA ILE A 7 11.23 11.75 -29.43
C ILE A 7 10.10 11.99 -28.43
N THR A 8 9.27 13.02 -28.64
CA THR A 8 8.12 13.32 -27.77
C THR A 8 7.16 12.13 -27.67
N LEU A 9 6.85 11.46 -28.78
CA LEU A 9 5.96 10.30 -28.78
C LEU A 9 6.54 9.12 -28.00
N VAL A 10 7.82 8.81 -28.21
CA VAL A 10 8.49 7.72 -27.48
C VAL A 10 8.54 8.02 -26.00
N PHE A 11 8.93 9.24 -25.62
CA PHE A 11 9.02 9.63 -24.22
C PHE A 11 7.65 9.65 -23.52
N ALA A 12 6.63 10.22 -24.15
CA ALA A 12 5.28 10.22 -23.61
C ALA A 12 4.73 8.79 -23.45
N GLY A 13 4.97 7.92 -24.44
CA GLY A 13 4.61 6.51 -24.36
C GLY A 13 5.31 5.79 -23.21
N PHE A 14 6.62 6.03 -23.03
CA PHE A 14 7.38 5.47 -21.92
C PHE A 14 6.85 5.93 -20.56
N VAL A 15 6.64 7.24 -20.35
CA VAL A 15 6.09 7.77 -19.10
C VAL A 15 4.70 7.20 -18.82
N THR A 16 3.87 7.05 -19.86
CA THR A 16 2.54 6.45 -19.73
C THR A 16 2.63 4.99 -19.31
N ALA A 17 3.53 4.20 -19.91
CA ALA A 17 3.75 2.81 -19.54
C ALA A 17 4.23 2.67 -18.09
N VAL A 18 5.15 3.53 -17.66
CA VAL A 18 5.64 3.59 -16.27
C VAL A 18 4.49 3.91 -15.32
N ALA A 19 3.71 4.96 -15.60
CA ALA A 19 2.57 5.33 -14.76
C ALA A 19 1.52 4.22 -14.67
N ALA A 20 1.21 3.55 -15.78
CA ALA A 20 0.28 2.42 -15.82
C ALA A 20 0.78 1.23 -14.98
N ALA A 21 2.07 0.89 -15.09
CA ALA A 21 2.67 -0.18 -14.29
C ALA A 21 2.65 0.13 -12.78
N PHE A 22 2.81 1.40 -12.41
CA PHE A 22 2.81 1.84 -11.01
C PHE A 22 1.41 2.12 -10.42
N TYR A 23 0.37 2.23 -11.26
CA TYR A 23 -1.00 2.45 -10.82
C TYR A 23 -1.48 1.48 -9.74
N PRO A 24 -1.36 0.14 -9.90
CA PRO A 24 -1.81 -0.81 -8.88
C PRO A 24 -0.96 -0.80 -7.60
N ILE A 25 0.25 -0.24 -7.64
CA ILE A 25 1.19 -0.24 -6.50
C ILE A 25 0.97 0.98 -5.61
N PHE A 26 0.84 2.17 -6.21
CA PHE A 26 0.71 3.42 -5.47
C PHE A 26 -0.72 3.93 -5.39
N PHE A 27 -1.42 4.02 -6.53
CA PHE A 27 -2.68 4.74 -6.60
C PHE A 27 -3.84 3.88 -6.10
N HIS A 28 -3.98 2.66 -6.63
CA HIS A 28 -5.09 1.79 -6.27
C HIS A 28 -5.19 1.52 -4.74
N PRO A 29 -4.10 1.17 -4.03
CA PRO A 29 -4.20 0.89 -2.60
C PRO A 29 -4.52 2.14 -1.77
N LEU A 30 -4.07 3.31 -2.22
CA LEU A 30 -4.33 4.58 -1.56
C LEU A 30 -5.76 5.10 -1.79
N THR A 31 -6.39 4.75 -2.91
CA THR A 31 -7.78 5.13 -3.19
C THR A 31 -8.80 4.11 -2.68
N HIS A 32 -8.41 2.84 -2.49
CA HIS A 32 -9.30 1.75 -2.04
C HIS A 32 -9.03 1.29 -0.61
N LYS A 33 -8.61 2.21 0.27
CA LYS A 33 -8.18 1.89 1.66
C LYS A 33 -9.20 1.07 2.44
N GLU A 34 -10.49 1.32 2.24
CA GLU A 34 -11.55 0.63 2.99
C GLU A 34 -11.67 -0.86 2.63
N GLU A 35 -11.44 -1.22 1.37
CA GLU A 35 -11.40 -2.63 0.95
C GLU A 35 -10.25 -3.36 1.64
N TYR A 36 -9.04 -2.79 1.62
CA TYR A 36 -7.88 -3.37 2.30
C TYR A 36 -8.08 -3.47 3.81
N LYS A 37 -8.69 -2.46 4.45
CA LYS A 37 -9.02 -2.52 5.89
C LYS A 37 -10.02 -3.63 6.18
N LEU A 38 -11.05 -3.80 5.35
CA LEU A 38 -12.03 -4.88 5.50
C LEU A 38 -11.36 -6.24 5.36
N THR A 39 -10.56 -6.44 4.31
CA THR A 39 -9.80 -7.69 4.11
C THR A 39 -8.87 -7.96 5.28
N GLN A 40 -8.16 -6.96 5.80
CA GLN A 40 -7.32 -7.11 6.99
C GLN A 40 -8.13 -7.48 8.24
N LYS A 41 -9.29 -6.86 8.44
CA LYS A 41 -10.18 -7.17 9.57
C LYS A 41 -10.65 -8.63 9.51
N ILE A 42 -11.01 -9.13 8.34
CA ILE A 42 -11.41 -10.52 8.13
C ILE A 42 -10.23 -11.46 8.37
N ASN A 43 -9.07 -11.19 7.76
CA ASN A 43 -7.89 -12.04 7.88
C ASN A 43 -7.29 -12.06 9.30
N ARG A 44 -7.54 -11.02 10.10
CA ARG A 44 -7.11 -10.92 11.50
C ARG A 44 -8.21 -11.26 12.50
N ALA A 45 -9.33 -11.78 12.05
CA ALA A 45 -10.39 -12.22 12.95
C ALA A 45 -9.86 -13.32 13.87
N GLY A 46 -10.08 -13.18 15.18
CA GLY A 46 -9.63 -14.14 16.19
C GLY A 46 -8.14 -14.08 16.54
N ILE A 47 -7.37 -13.16 15.95
CA ILE A 47 -5.99 -12.93 16.38
C ILE A 47 -6.01 -11.98 17.58
N HIS A 48 -5.80 -12.55 18.77
CA HIS A 48 -5.51 -11.82 19.99
C HIS A 48 -4.05 -11.36 19.94
N GLN A 49 -3.82 -10.05 19.87
CA GLN A 49 -2.48 -9.51 19.63
C GLN A 49 -1.54 -9.78 20.80
N GLU A 50 -2.10 -9.92 22.01
CA GLU A 50 -1.46 -10.38 23.24
C GLU A 50 -0.89 -11.80 23.14
N ASP A 51 -1.54 -12.70 22.40
CA ASP A 51 -1.14 -14.12 22.29
C ASP A 51 -0.01 -14.32 21.27
N VAL A 52 0.11 -13.42 20.30
CA VAL A 52 1.19 -13.44 19.31
C VAL A 52 2.49 -12.86 19.88
N GLN A 53 2.38 -12.00 20.89
CA GLN A 53 3.53 -11.29 21.44
C GLN A 53 4.33 -12.13 22.43
N PRO A 54 5.65 -11.87 22.56
CA PRO A 54 6.45 -12.49 23.59
C PRO A 54 5.90 -12.16 24.99
N VAL A 55 5.78 -13.18 25.83
CA VAL A 55 5.29 -13.02 27.21
C VAL A 55 6.16 -12.02 28.00
N GLY A 56 5.52 -11.21 28.84
CA GLY A 56 6.20 -10.22 29.70
C GLY A 56 6.46 -8.85 29.06
N LEU A 57 6.13 -8.66 27.78
CA LEU A 57 6.20 -7.36 27.09
C LEU A 57 4.84 -6.68 26.99
N LYS A 58 4.85 -5.35 26.86
CA LYS A 58 3.64 -4.54 26.67
C LYS A 58 3.07 -4.76 25.26
N VAL A 59 1.75 -4.91 25.16
CA VAL A 59 1.03 -5.10 23.89
C VAL A 59 1.32 -3.95 22.90
N TRP A 60 1.84 -4.29 21.71
CA TRP A 60 2.28 -3.33 20.67
C TRP A 60 1.19 -2.42 20.08
N SER A 61 -0.10 -2.71 20.27
CA SER A 61 -1.20 -1.90 19.74
C SER A 61 -1.28 -0.50 20.34
N ASP A 62 -0.76 -0.31 21.56
CA ASP A 62 -0.72 1.00 22.19
C ASP A 62 0.57 1.18 23.02
N PRO A 63 1.65 1.69 22.39
CA PRO A 63 2.92 1.90 23.08
C PRO A 63 2.85 2.96 24.19
N PHE A 64 1.78 3.77 24.25
CA PHE A 64 1.63 4.86 25.23
C PHE A 64 0.55 4.61 26.30
N LYS A 65 -0.25 3.53 26.20
CA LYS A 65 -1.16 3.13 27.28
C LYS A 65 -0.45 2.98 28.62
N THR A 66 -0.81 3.75 29.61
CA THR A 66 -0.31 3.55 30.98
C THR A 66 -0.77 2.17 31.46
N LYS A 67 0.11 1.47 32.20
CA LYS A 67 -0.19 0.15 32.78
C LYS A 67 -1.40 0.20 33.71
#